data_AF-A0A7V0J269-F1
#
_entry.id   AF-A0A7V0J269-F1
#
_cell.length_a   1.000
_cell.length_b   1.000
_cell.length_c   1.000
_cell.angle_alpha   90.00
_cell.angle_beta   90.00
_cell.angle_gamma   90.00
#
_symmetry.space_group_name_H-M   'P 1'
#
loop_
_entity.id
_entity.type
_entity.pdbx_description
1 polymer ?
#
loop_
_entity_poly.entity_id
_entity_poly.type
_entity_poly.pdbx_seq_one_letter_code
_entity_poly.pdbx_strand_id
1 'polypeptide(L)' 'KYTGFEIGPEFVIGYGLDYAGKYRNLPHIAVMVEDDE' A
#
# COMPACT_ATOMS: atom_id res chain seq x y z
N LYS A 1 -10.89 -17.80 10.90
CA LYS A 1 -9.89 -17.14 10.02
C LYS A 1 -10.65 -16.09 9.24
N TYR A 2 -10.21 -14.83 9.27
CA TYR A 2 -10.89 -13.73 8.60
C TYR A 2 -9.91 -13.09 7.62
N THR A 3 -10.36 -12.88 6.37
CA THR A 3 -9.62 -12.22 5.31
C THR A 3 -10.39 -10.97 4.91
N GLY A 4 -9.72 -9.80 4.86
CA GLY A 4 -10.35 -8.55 4.43
C GLY A 4 -10.48 -8.51 2.90
N PHE A 5 -9.34 -8.52 2.21
CA PHE A 5 -9.25 -8.47 0.75
C PHE A 5 -8.11 -9.38 0.28
N GLU A 6 -8.31 -10.05 -0.85
CA GLU A 6 -7.23 -10.67 -1.62
C GLU A 6 -6.75 -9.66 -2.65
N ILE A 7 -5.43 -9.41 -2.69
CA ILE A 7 -4.79 -8.44 -3.59
C ILE A 7 -3.70 -9.15 -4.41
N GLY A 8 -3.29 -8.53 -5.52
CA GLY A 8 -2.24 -9.05 -6.38
C GLY A 8 -0.83 -8.81 -5.80
N PRO A 9 0.22 -9.05 -6.61
CA PRO A 9 1.61 -8.91 -6.19
C PRO A 9 2.10 -7.45 -6.18
N GLU A 10 1.23 -6.47 -6.44
CA GLU A 10 1.59 -5.06 -6.47
C GLU A 10 2.03 -4.57 -5.09
N PHE A 11 3.01 -3.68 -5.07
CA PHE A 11 3.45 -3.06 -3.82
C PHE A 11 2.43 -2.00 -3.38
N VAL A 12 1.82 -2.19 -2.21
CA VAL A 12 0.77 -1.31 -1.68
C VAL A 12 1.23 -0.51 -0.46
N ILE A 13 0.73 0.72 -0.36
CA ILE A 13 0.97 1.67 0.72
C ILE A 13 -0.35 2.22 1.27
N GLY A 14 -0.31 2.87 2.43
CA GLY A 14 -1.50 3.46 3.05
C GLY A 14 -2.18 2.56 4.06
N TYR A 15 -3.15 3.11 4.79
CA TYR A 15 -3.86 2.41 5.87
C TYR A 15 -2.92 1.72 6.89
N GLY A 16 -1.82 2.40 7.24
CA GLY A 16 -0.77 1.89 8.12
C GLY A 16 0.42 1.24 7.41
N LEU A 17 0.30 0.86 6.14
CA LEU A 17 1.42 0.38 5.31
C LEU A 17 2.28 1.57 4.86
N ASP A 18 3.60 1.38 4.82
CA ASP A 18 4.55 2.46 4.51
C ASP A 18 5.58 2.12 3.45
N TYR A 19 6.08 3.19 2.83
CA TYR A 19 7.30 3.19 2.03
C TYR A 19 8.26 4.22 2.60
N ALA A 20 9.45 3.79 3.01
CA ALA A 20 10.47 4.63 3.64
C ALA A 20 9.92 5.51 4.80
N GLY A 21 9.01 4.96 5.62
CA GLY A 21 8.40 5.67 6.75
C GLY A 21 7.31 6.70 6.37
N LYS A 22 6.94 6.80 5.09
CA LYS A 22 5.89 7.71 4.59
C LYS A 22 4.58 6.96 4.30
N TYR A 23 3.49 7.72 4.12
CA TYR A 23 2.19 7.24 3.62
C TYR A 23 1.30 6.41 4.57
N ARG A 24 1.74 6.10 5.80
CA ARG A 24 0.91 5.36 6.79
C ARG A 24 -0.47 5.96 7.05
N ASN A 25 -0.57 7.29 6.99
CA ASN A 25 -1.77 8.05 7.34
C ASN A 25 -2.79 8.16 6.20
N LEU A 26 -2.53 7.56 5.02
CA LEU A 26 -3.52 7.56 3.95
C LEU A 26 -4.77 6.76 4.39
N PRO A 27 -5.98 7.31 4.18
CA PRO A 27 -7.23 6.65 4.58
C PRO A 27 -7.65 5.53 3.62
N HIS A 28 -6.81 5.20 2.64
CA HIS A 28 -7.03 4.17 1.63
C HIS A 28 -5.73 3.41 1.35
N ILE A 29 -5.87 2.24 0.74
CA ILE A 29 -4.76 1.46 0.19
C ILE A 29 -4.53 1.94 -1.25
N ALA A 30 -3.26 2.19 -1.61
CA ALA A 30 -2.86 2.61 -2.95
C ALA A 30 -1.70 1.74 -3.45
N VAL A 31 -1.59 1.55 -4.76
CA VAL A 31 -0.44 0.92 -5.41
C VAL A 31 0.67 1.96 -5.57
N MET A 32 1.89 1.61 -5.17
CA MET A 32 3.05 2.45 -5.43
C MET A 32 3.51 2.25 -6.88
N VAL A 33 3.57 3.33 -7.63
CA VAL A 33 4.15 3.36 -8.97
C VAL A 33 5.54 3.96 -8.81
N GLU A 34 6.58 3.18 -9.12
CA GLU A 34 7.92 3.74 -9.27
C GLU A 34 7.90 4.63 -10.52
N ASP A 35 8.35 5.88 -10.39
CA ASP A 35 8.66 6.69 -11.56
C ASP A 35 9.96 6.12 -12.14
N ASP A 36 9.86 5.44 -13.29
CA ASP A 36 11.03 5.05 -14.09
C ASP A 36 11.71 6.33 -14.62
N GLU A 37 12.65 6.90 -13.85
CA GLU A 37 13.68 7.82 -14.37
C GLU A 37 14.88 7.04 -14.93
#